data_AF-A0A7S3ULA5-F1
#
_entry.id   AF-A0A7S3ULA5-F1
#
_cell.length_a   1.000
_cell.length_b   1.000
_cell.length_c   1.000
_cell.angle_alpha   90.00
_cell.angle_beta   90.00
_cell.angle_gamma   90.00
#
_symmetry.space_group_name_H-M   'P 1'
#
loop_
_entity.id
_entity.type
_entity.pdbx_description
1 polymer ?
#
loop_
_entity_poly.entity_id
_entity_poly.type
_entity_poly.pdbx_seq_one_letter_code
_entity_poly.pdbx_strand_id
1 'polypeptide(L)'
;MQFFDKLQQAGLVSHNGHIKGRIEEDFEGIPLVNKIREAAFDEGSELYDTFSESDRLEFLYRIFIHLNVGGASNQYEDHVERYLEVTKGLIRDMLSVRTADSGE
;
A
#
# COMPACT_ATOMS: atom_id res chain seq x y z
N MET A 1 4.43 5.35 12.82
CA MET A 1 4.95 5.82 11.51
C MET A 1 3.77 6.49 10.85
N GLN A 2 3.85 7.76 10.46
CA GLN A 2 2.65 8.52 10.07
C GLN A 2 1.73 7.78 9.08
N PHE A 3 2.30 7.07 8.10
CA PHE A 3 1.54 6.26 7.15
C PHE A 3 0.77 5.09 7.80
N PHE A 4 1.42 4.26 8.62
CA PHE A 4 0.75 3.16 9.34
C PHE A 4 -0.28 3.68 10.34
N ASP A 5 0.06 4.76 11.03
CA ASP A 5 -0.83 5.38 12.01
C ASP A 5 -2.12 5.88 11.30
N LYS A 6 -1.99 6.43 10.08
CA LYS A 6 -3.11 6.82 9.22
C LYS A 6 -3.97 5.61 8.80
N LEU A 7 -3.36 4.49 8.40
CA LEU A 7 -4.10 3.25 8.08
C LEU A 7 -4.94 2.76 9.27
N GLN A 8 -4.36 2.79 10.47
CA GLN A 8 -5.03 2.34 11.68
C GLN A 8 -6.15 3.30 12.11
N GLN A 9 -5.90 4.62 12.04
CA GLN A 9 -6.90 5.65 12.38
C GLN A 9 -8.11 5.63 11.44
N ALA A 10 -7.88 5.43 10.13
CA ALA A 10 -8.95 5.24 9.15
C ALA A 10 -9.64 3.86 9.25
N GLY A 11 -9.18 3.00 10.17
CA GLY A 11 -9.77 1.69 10.40
C GLY A 11 -9.57 0.71 9.25
N LEU A 12 -8.57 0.93 8.39
CA LEU A 12 -8.19 0.02 7.29
C LEU A 12 -7.47 -1.23 7.83
N VAL A 13 -6.78 -1.07 8.95
CA VAL A 13 -6.12 -2.15 9.70
C VAL A 13 -6.59 -2.15 11.16
N SER A 14 -6.48 -3.30 11.82
CA SER A 14 -6.70 -3.43 13.27
C SER A 14 -5.46 -3.00 14.06
N HIS A 15 -5.58 -3.00 15.39
CA HIS A 15 -4.49 -2.65 16.29
C HIS A 15 -3.29 -3.63 16.26
N ASN A 16 -3.47 -4.84 15.73
CA ASN A 16 -2.42 -5.84 15.54
C ASN A 16 -1.94 -5.93 14.07
N GLY A 17 -2.28 -4.93 13.25
CA GLY A 17 -1.85 -4.82 11.86
C GLY A 17 -2.61 -5.69 10.87
N HIS A 18 -3.59 -6.47 11.32
CA HIS A 18 -4.43 -7.27 10.44
C HIS A 18 -5.23 -6.35 9.50
N ILE A 19 -5.13 -6.61 8.21
CA ILE A 19 -5.83 -5.85 7.17
C ILE A 19 -7.30 -6.23 7.21
N LYS A 20 -8.19 -5.23 7.23
CA LYS A 20 -9.63 -5.52 7.26
C LYS A 20 -10.10 -5.91 5.87
N GLY A 21 -10.63 -7.12 5.76
CA GLY A 21 -11.30 -7.60 4.56
C GLY A 21 -12.61 -6.88 4.28
N ARG A 22 -13.11 -7.05 3.05
CA ARG A 22 -14.46 -6.68 2.62
C ARG A 22 -15.01 -7.78 1.70
N ILE A 23 -16.27 -7.64 1.29
CA ILE A 23 -16.81 -8.46 0.21
C ILE A 23 -16.07 -8.10 -1.07
N GLU A 24 -15.60 -9.14 -1.78
CA GLU A 24 -14.85 -8.98 -3.02
C GLU A 24 -15.76 -8.44 -4.13
N GLU A 25 -15.29 -7.38 -4.77
CA GLU A 25 -15.89 -6.76 -5.94
C GLU A 25 -14.80 -6.53 -6.99
N ASP A 26 -15.13 -6.69 -8.27
CA ASP A 26 -14.22 -6.34 -9.36
C ASP A 26 -14.33 -4.86 -9.68
N PHE A 27 -13.19 -4.16 -9.65
CA PHE A 27 -13.08 -2.77 -10.05
C PHE A 27 -12.08 -2.67 -11.19
N GLU A 28 -12.58 -2.62 -12.42
CA GLU A 28 -11.76 -2.53 -13.64
C GLU A 28 -10.67 -3.63 -13.73
N GLY A 29 -10.99 -4.86 -13.31
CA GLY A 29 -10.04 -5.98 -13.26
C GLY A 29 -9.15 -6.01 -12.01
N ILE A 30 -9.36 -5.12 -11.04
CA ILE A 30 -8.72 -5.14 -9.72
C ILE A 30 -9.71 -5.71 -8.70
N PRO A 31 -9.40 -6.83 -8.03
CA PRO A 31 -10.28 -7.38 -7.01
C PRO A 31 -10.16 -6.56 -5.72
N LEU A 32 -11.23 -5.86 -5.35
CA LEU A 32 -11.35 -5.10 -4.10
C LEU A 32 -11.69 -6.03 -2.93
N VAL A 33 -10.67 -6.74 -2.43
CA VAL A 33 -10.83 -7.76 -1.37
C VAL A 33 -10.66 -7.21 0.05
N ASN A 34 -10.14 -5.99 0.19
CA ASN A 34 -9.85 -5.40 1.49
C ASN A 34 -10.09 -3.88 1.49
N LYS A 35 -10.16 -3.31 2.69
CA LYS A 35 -10.41 -1.88 2.89
C LYS A 35 -9.28 -0.97 2.39
N ILE A 36 -8.05 -1.48 2.31
CA ILE A 36 -6.92 -0.71 1.75
C ILE A 36 -7.14 -0.47 0.25
N ARG A 37 -7.56 -1.49 -0.49
CA ARG A 37 -7.88 -1.38 -1.92
C ARG A 37 -9.11 -0.52 -2.16
N GLU A 38 -10.13 -0.63 -1.31
CA GLU A 38 -11.29 0.28 -1.33
C GLU A 38 -10.84 1.74 -1.17
N ALA A 39 -10.09 2.05 -0.13
CA ALA A 39 -9.55 3.39 0.10
C ALA A 39 -8.67 3.88 -1.06
N ALA A 40 -8.05 2.97 -1.83
CA ALA A 40 -7.19 3.32 -2.94
C ALA A 40 -7.94 3.60 -4.24
N PHE A 41 -9.00 2.85 -4.55
CA PHE A 41 -9.60 2.82 -5.89
C PHE A 41 -11.06 3.25 -5.97
N ASP A 42 -11.83 3.07 -4.89
CA ASP A 42 -13.27 3.34 -4.91
C ASP A 42 -13.54 4.80 -4.58
N GLU A 43 -13.59 5.67 -5.60
CA GLU A 43 -13.87 7.12 -5.46
C GLU A 43 -15.23 7.43 -4.81
N GLY A 44 -16.16 6.46 -4.79
CA GLY A 44 -17.45 6.60 -4.14
C GLY A 44 -17.44 6.24 -2.64
N SER A 45 -16.36 5.63 -2.15
CA SER A 45 -16.24 5.22 -0.75
C SER A 45 -15.81 6.37 0.14
N GLU A 46 -16.38 6.47 1.35
CA GLU A 46 -15.91 7.38 2.40
C GLU A 46 -14.44 7.12 2.78
N LEU A 47 -13.93 5.91 2.53
CA LEU A 47 -12.54 5.56 2.80
C LEU A 47 -11.58 6.16 1.76
N TYR A 48 -12.06 6.59 0.60
CA TYR A 48 -11.22 7.20 -0.45
C TYR A 48 -10.54 8.47 0.06
N ASP A 49 -11.25 9.29 0.83
CA ASP A 49 -10.72 10.54 1.38
C ASP A 49 -9.69 10.34 2.51
N THR A 50 -9.40 9.08 2.89
CA THR A 50 -8.32 8.75 3.83
C THR A 50 -6.96 9.28 3.36
N PHE A 51 -6.74 9.28 2.04
CA PHE A 51 -5.50 9.75 1.43
C PHE A 51 -5.79 10.94 0.53
N SER A 52 -5.15 12.06 0.83
CA SER A 52 -5.24 13.25 -0.01
C SER A 52 -4.66 13.01 -1.40
N GLU A 53 -4.95 13.90 -2.34
CA GLU A 53 -4.31 13.87 -3.66
C GLU A 53 -2.77 13.90 -3.53
N SER A 54 -2.23 14.69 -2.59
CA SER A 54 -0.79 14.73 -2.34
C SER A 54 -0.25 13.41 -1.80
N ASP A 55 -0.94 12.76 -0.84
CA ASP A 55 -0.56 11.43 -0.33
C ASP A 55 -0.50 10.41 -1.48
N ARG A 56 -1.47 10.46 -2.39
CA ARG A 56 -1.57 9.54 -3.54
C ARG A 56 -0.46 9.75 -4.56
N LEU A 57 0.15 10.93 -4.60
CA LEU A 57 1.32 11.22 -5.45
C LEU A 57 2.64 10.79 -4.80
N GLU A 58 2.66 10.51 -3.50
CA GLU A 58 3.87 10.07 -2.82
C GLU A 58 4.36 8.72 -3.36
N PHE A 59 5.67 8.62 -3.58
CA PHE A 59 6.28 7.38 -4.04
C PHE A 59 6.05 6.21 -3.08
N LEU A 60 6.07 6.51 -1.77
CA LEU A 60 5.76 5.55 -0.71
C LEU A 60 4.38 4.92 -0.90
N TYR A 61 3.36 5.76 -1.11
CA TYR A 61 1.99 5.31 -1.32
C TYR A 61 1.88 4.44 -2.57
N ARG A 62 2.46 4.88 -3.70
CA ARG A 62 2.40 4.14 -4.97
C ARG A 62 3.01 2.75 -4.87
N ILE A 63 4.20 2.63 -4.28
CA ILE A 63 4.84 1.33 -4.09
C ILE A 63 4.01 0.44 -3.15
N PHE A 64 3.52 1.01 -2.04
CA PHE A 64 2.70 0.27 -1.09
C PHE A 64 1.42 -0.29 -1.73
N ILE A 65 0.69 0.53 -2.50
CA ILE A 65 -0.52 0.09 -3.20
C ILE A 65 -0.19 -0.94 -4.28
N HIS A 66 0.90 -0.77 -5.05
CA HIS A 66 1.32 -1.78 -6.02
C HIS A 66 1.62 -3.13 -5.37
N LEU A 67 2.28 -3.15 -4.22
CA LEU A 67 2.52 -4.39 -3.48
C LEU A 67 1.22 -4.98 -2.92
N ASN A 68 0.30 -4.14 -2.43
CA ASN A 68 -0.98 -4.62 -1.90
C ASN A 68 -1.88 -5.19 -2.99
N VAL A 69 -1.94 -4.58 -4.18
CA VAL A 69 -2.69 -5.08 -5.34
C VAL A 69 -2.03 -6.32 -5.93
N GLY A 70 -0.70 -6.28 -6.06
CA GLY A 70 0.10 -7.31 -6.69
C GLY A 70 -0.13 -7.40 -8.19
N GLY A 71 -0.05 -8.62 -8.72
CA GLY A 71 -0.30 -8.93 -10.13
C GLY A 71 -0.79 -10.36 -10.29
N ALA A 72 -0.55 -10.98 -11.45
CA ALA A 72 -1.03 -12.33 -11.74
C ALA A 72 -0.53 -13.43 -10.76
N SER A 73 0.57 -13.18 -10.06
CA SER A 73 1.10 -14.07 -9.01
C SER A 73 1.16 -13.34 -7.67
N ASN A 74 0.05 -12.71 -7.28
CA ASN A 74 -0.01 -11.95 -6.04
C ASN A 74 0.14 -12.87 -4.82
N GLN A 75 1.11 -12.54 -3.95
CA GLN A 75 1.25 -13.14 -2.64
C GLN A 75 0.55 -12.24 -1.63
N TYR A 76 -0.68 -12.61 -1.27
CA TYR A 76 -1.45 -11.90 -0.27
C TYR A 76 -0.82 -12.08 1.11
N GLU A 77 -0.85 -11.00 1.88
CA GLU A 77 -0.48 -10.99 3.29
C GLU A 77 -1.64 -10.41 4.08
N ASP A 78 -1.96 -11.05 5.22
CA ASP A 78 -3.04 -10.58 6.09
C ASP A 78 -2.59 -9.44 7.01
N HIS A 79 -1.28 -9.27 7.17
CA HIS A 79 -0.68 -8.28 8.08
C HIS A 79 0.05 -7.18 7.29
N VAL A 80 -0.30 -5.93 7.59
CA VAL A 80 0.21 -4.77 6.86
C VAL A 80 1.69 -4.50 7.09
N GLU A 81 2.23 -4.96 8.22
CA GLU A 81 3.64 -4.85 8.57
C GLU A 81 4.52 -5.41 7.46
N ARG A 82 4.15 -6.56 6.90
CA ARG A 82 4.91 -7.21 5.83
C ARG A 82 4.97 -6.34 4.58
N TYR A 83 3.84 -5.75 4.18
CA TYR A 83 3.80 -4.79 3.08
C TYR A 83 4.67 -3.55 3.36
N LEU A 84 4.62 -3.00 4.58
CA LEU A 84 5.39 -1.81 4.94
C LEU A 84 6.90 -2.08 4.98
N GLU A 85 7.32 -3.26 5.44
CA GLU A 85 8.71 -3.68 5.42
C GLU A 85 9.25 -3.78 3.99
N VAL A 86 8.53 -4.49 3.12
CA VAL A 86 8.92 -4.66 1.71
C VAL A 86 8.89 -3.33 0.97
N THR A 87 7.88 -2.50 1.19
CA THR A 87 7.79 -1.14 0.63
C THR A 87 9.04 -0.32 0.95
N LYS A 88 9.45 -0.28 2.24
CA LYS A 88 10.65 0.45 2.66
C LYS A 88 11.92 -0.16 2.08
N GLY A 89 12.00 -1.49 2.01
CA GLY A 89 13.11 -2.19 1.37
C GLY A 89 13.27 -1.75 -0.07
N LEU A 90 12.20 -1.84 -0.85
CA LEU A 90 12.19 -1.47 -2.26
C LEU A 90 12.55 0.00 -2.48
N ILE A 91 11.98 0.90 -1.67
CA ILE A 91 12.32 2.33 -1.75
C ILE A 91 13.79 2.56 -1.44
N ARG A 92 14.35 1.93 -0.41
CA ARG A 92 15.79 2.03 -0.12
C ARG A 92 16.63 1.50 -1.27
N ASP A 93 16.27 0.37 -1.85
CA ASP A 93 17.02 -0.25 -2.94
C ASP A 93 16.98 0.62 -4.21
N MET A 94 15.86 1.29 -4.46
CA MET A 94 15.70 2.22 -5.59
C MET A 94 16.39 3.57 -5.37
N LEU A 95 16.38 4.08 -4.14
CA LEU A 95 17.03 5.35 -3.78
C LEU A 95 18.52 5.20 -3.48
N SER A 96 18.99 3.98 -3.20
CA SER A 96 20.41 3.70 -3.12
C SER A 96 21.01 3.87 -4.51
N VAL A 97 21.57 5.06 -4.75
CA VAL A 97 22.52 5.29 -5.83
C VAL A 97 23.57 4.21 -5.69
N ARG A 98 23.63 3.29 -6.65
CA ARG A 98 24.87 2.56 -6.87
C ARG A 98 25.88 3.62 -7.27
N THR A 99 26.78 3.97 -6.36
CA THR A 99 28.06 4.53 -6.74
C THR A 99 28.72 3.46 -7.57
N ALA A 100 28.48 3.47 -8.88
CA ALA A 100 29.37 2.80 -9.81
C ALA A 100 30.73 3.42 -9.54
N ASP A 101 31.66 2.57 -9.13
CA ASP A 101 33.05 2.83 -8.83
C ASP A 101 33.62 4.01 -9.63
N SER A 102 33.72 5.17 -8.99
CA SER A 102 34.74 6.15 -9.32
C SER A 102 36.07 5.64 -8.74
N GLY A 103 36.57 4.54 -9.31
CA GLY A 103 37.77 3.85 -8.88
C GLY A 103 38.29 2.90 -9.95
N GLU A 104 39.11 3.47 -10.83
CA GLU A 104 39.98 2.84 -11.86
C GLU A 104 39.35 2.44 -13.21
#